data_AF-A0A7H8IK68-F1
#
_entry.id   AF-A0A7H8IK68-F1
#
_cell.length_a   1.000
_cell.length_b   1.000
_cell.length_c   1.000
_cell.angle_alpha   90.00
_cell.angle_beta   90.00
_cell.angle_gamma   90.00
#
_symmetry.space_group_name_H-M   'P 1'
#
loop_
_entity.id
_entity.type
_entity.pdbx_description
1 polymer ?
#
loop_
_entity_poly.entity_id
_entity_poly.type
_entity_poly.pdbx_seq_one_letter_code
_entity_poly.pdbx_strand_id
1 'polypeptide(L)'
;MRVALHSVLKEGQEAGYEQVHATVPADLLEALHRAGIGNWRIWRSGRHLFHLVDCEDFAAAMAALDRDPVNHRWQEFIGRYVDHFETTDGSPAAASERMALGEVWELRAQAAAAEDAGDARTGGSGGLDRPGPDRPGRGRPGPDRSGRGRPASGSGGAYSYRSLRRSLSSQCEWW
;
A
#
# COMPACT_ATOMS: atom_id res chain seq x y z
N MET A 1 -1.18 7.57 -12.34
CA MET A 1 -1.27 7.13 -10.93
C MET A 1 -0.02 6.37 -10.50
N ARG A 2 0.16 6.12 -9.19
CA ARG A 2 1.24 5.29 -8.64
C ARG A 2 0.65 4.13 -7.86
N VAL A 3 1.22 2.95 -8.04
CA VAL A 3 0.77 1.72 -7.36
C VAL A 3 1.97 1.04 -6.72
N ALA A 4 1.83 0.72 -5.43
CA ALA A 4 2.81 -0.08 -4.70
C ALA A 4 2.39 -1.55 -4.70
N LEU A 5 3.34 -2.45 -4.95
CA LEU A 5 3.13 -3.91 -4.84
C LEU A 5 4.21 -4.51 -3.94
N HIS A 6 3.90 -5.64 -3.32
CA HIS A 6 4.87 -6.43 -2.56
C HIS A 6 4.81 -7.88 -3.03
N SER A 7 5.94 -8.41 -3.48
CA SER A 7 6.09 -9.84 -3.76
C SER A 7 7.20 -10.48 -2.94
N VAL A 8 7.13 -11.79 -2.76
CA VAL A 8 8.10 -12.58 -2.01
C VAL A 8 8.78 -13.55 -2.95
N LEU A 9 10.11 -13.62 -2.90
CA LEU A 9 10.92 -14.57 -3.64
C LEU A 9 10.93 -15.94 -2.97
N LYS A 10 11.05 -16.98 -3.80
CA LYS A 10 11.40 -18.31 -3.34
C LYS A 10 12.79 -18.27 -2.69
N GLU A 11 12.98 -19.11 -1.67
CA GLU A 11 14.24 -19.17 -0.94
C GLU A 11 15.42 -19.52 -1.85
N GLY A 12 16.51 -18.73 -1.79
CA GLY A 12 17.72 -18.93 -2.59
C GLY A 12 17.70 -18.33 -4.00
N GLN A 13 16.58 -17.71 -4.41
CA GLN A 13 16.40 -17.16 -5.76
C GLN A 13 16.72 -15.66 -5.87
N GLU A 14 17.25 -15.04 -4.81
CA GLU A 14 17.51 -13.60 -4.73
C GLU A 14 18.47 -13.10 -5.80
N ALA A 15 19.65 -13.72 -5.89
CA ALA A 15 20.67 -13.34 -6.87
C ALA A 15 20.20 -13.63 -8.31
N GLY A 16 19.46 -14.73 -8.51
CA GLY A 16 18.92 -15.09 -9.81
C GLY A 16 17.88 -14.08 -10.31
N TYR A 17 17.01 -13.59 -9.41
CA TYR A 17 16.01 -12.58 -9.74
C TYR A 17 16.67 -11.26 -10.18
N GLU A 18 17.70 -10.81 -9.47
CA GLU A 18 18.47 -9.60 -9.83
C GLU A 18 19.16 -9.76 -11.20
N GLN A 19 19.80 -10.90 -11.44
CA GLN A 19 20.48 -11.16 -12.71
C GLN A 19 19.50 -11.15 -13.89
N VAL A 20 18.32 -11.74 -13.72
CA VAL A 20 17.27 -11.75 -14.74
C VAL A 20 16.75 -10.34 -15.01
N HIS A 21 16.56 -9.50 -13.98
CA HIS A 21 16.09 -8.12 -14.15
C HIS A 21 17.14 -7.15 -14.70
N ALA A 22 18.41 -7.56 -14.76
CA ALA A 22 19.44 -6.78 -15.45
C ALA A 22 19.22 -6.76 -16.98
N THR A 23 18.46 -7.71 -17.53
CA THR A 23 18.15 -7.76 -18.97
C THR A 23 16.73 -8.26 -19.21
N VAL A 24 15.79 -7.32 -19.12
CA VAL A 24 14.38 -7.58 -19.43
C VAL A 24 14.18 -7.63 -20.96
N PRO A 25 13.41 -8.59 -21.50
CA PRO A 25 13.13 -8.66 -22.94
C PRO A 25 12.49 -7.39 -23.51
N ALA A 26 12.94 -6.96 -24.69
CA ALA A 26 12.44 -5.72 -25.31
C ALA A 26 10.95 -5.79 -25.68
N ASP A 27 10.47 -6.95 -26.13
CA ASP A 27 9.05 -7.17 -26.45
C ASP A 27 8.15 -7.03 -25.21
N LEU A 28 8.65 -7.43 -24.03
CA LEU A 28 7.95 -7.20 -22.77
C LEU A 28 7.91 -5.72 -22.41
N LEU A 29 9.03 -5.00 -22.55
CA LEU A 29 9.06 -3.55 -22.29
C LEU A 29 8.04 -2.81 -23.16
N GLU A 30 7.94 -3.18 -24.43
CA GLU A 30 6.92 -2.64 -25.33
C GLU A 30 5.50 -3.01 -24.90
N ALA A 31 5.26 -4.25 -24.45
CA ALA A 31 3.96 -4.68 -23.96
C ALA A 31 3.52 -3.87 -22.72
N LEU A 32 4.43 -3.66 -21.77
CA LEU A 32 4.19 -2.83 -20.57
C LEU A 32 3.86 -1.38 -20.95
N HIS A 33 4.63 -0.78 -21.86
CA HIS A 33 4.34 0.58 -22.35
C HIS A 33 2.98 0.66 -23.06
N ARG A 34 2.64 -0.29 -23.93
CA ARG A 34 1.33 -0.33 -24.60
C ARG A 34 0.17 -0.48 -23.62
N ALA A 35 0.39 -1.16 -22.49
CA ALA A 35 -0.58 -1.30 -21.42
C ALA A 35 -0.72 -0.03 -20.55
N GLY A 36 0.03 1.05 -20.83
CA GLY A 36 -0.02 2.31 -20.08
C GLY A 36 0.87 2.34 -18.84
N ILE A 37 1.84 1.43 -18.72
CA ILE A 37 2.86 1.47 -17.66
C ILE A 37 4.05 2.30 -18.16
N GLY A 38 4.27 3.46 -17.56
CA GLY A 38 5.33 4.38 -17.95
C GLY A 38 6.65 4.15 -17.21
N ASN A 39 6.60 3.60 -15.99
CA ASN A 39 7.80 3.28 -15.22
C ASN A 39 7.50 2.20 -14.17
N TRP A 40 8.46 1.31 -13.91
CA TRP A 40 8.36 0.27 -12.89
C TRP A 40 9.69 0.13 -12.17
N ARG A 41 9.71 0.48 -10.89
CA ARG A 41 10.89 0.36 -10.02
C ARG A 41 10.68 -0.78 -9.03
N ILE A 42 11.75 -1.54 -8.80
CA ILE A 42 11.74 -2.70 -7.90
C ILE A 42 12.92 -2.58 -6.94
N TRP A 43 12.64 -2.65 -5.63
CA TRP A 43 13.64 -2.72 -4.57
C TRP A 43 13.52 -4.07 -3.87
N ARG A 44 14.64 -4.57 -3.32
CA ARG A 44 14.66 -5.83 -2.58
C ARG A 44 15.18 -5.64 -1.16
N SER A 45 14.58 -6.34 -0.20
CA SER A 45 15.06 -6.54 1.16
C SER A 45 14.97 -8.03 1.50
N GLY A 46 16.09 -8.75 1.44
CA GLY A 46 16.10 -10.21 1.56
C GLY A 46 15.24 -10.85 0.46
N ARG A 47 14.21 -11.62 0.83
CA ARG A 47 13.27 -12.20 -0.14
C ARG A 47 12.12 -11.26 -0.54
N HIS A 48 11.96 -10.12 0.13
CA HIS A 48 10.84 -9.22 -0.10
C HIS A 48 11.18 -8.24 -1.20
N LEU A 49 10.32 -8.14 -2.20
CA LEU A 49 10.39 -7.21 -3.31
C LEU A 49 9.31 -6.16 -3.16
N PHE A 50 9.70 -4.90 -3.29
CA PHE A 50 8.82 -3.74 -3.25
C PHE A 50 8.81 -3.13 -4.64
N HIS A 51 7.62 -2.97 -5.20
CA HIS A 51 7.42 -2.44 -6.53
C HIS A 51 6.74 -1.09 -6.43
N LEU A 52 7.17 -0.13 -7.26
CA LEU A 52 6.45 1.12 -7.49
C LEU A 52 6.24 1.26 -9.00
N VAL A 53 4.97 1.22 -9.39
CA VAL A 53 4.52 1.28 -10.78
C VAL A 53 3.89 2.64 -11.02
N ASP A 54 4.44 3.40 -11.96
CA ASP A 54 3.83 4.62 -12.49
C ASP A 54 3.07 4.24 -13.78
N CYS A 55 1.74 4.38 -13.78
CA CYS A 55 0.87 3.98 -14.90
C CYS A 55 -0.34 4.91 -15.04
N GLU A 56 -1.07 4.82 -16.15
CA GLU A 56 -2.29 5.61 -16.37
C GLU A 56 -3.47 5.05 -15.56
N ASP A 57 -3.81 3.78 -15.79
CA ASP A 57 -4.85 3.01 -15.10
C ASP A 57 -4.31 1.58 -14.83
N PHE A 58 -4.10 1.26 -13.56
CA PHE A 58 -3.49 -0.02 -13.18
C PHE A 58 -4.40 -1.22 -13.45
N ALA A 59 -5.71 -1.10 -13.23
CA ALA A 59 -6.64 -2.20 -13.43
C ALA A 59 -6.76 -2.52 -14.93
N ALA A 60 -6.88 -1.48 -15.76
CA ALA A 60 -6.90 -1.64 -17.22
C ALA A 60 -5.56 -2.22 -17.74
N ALA A 61 -4.42 -1.76 -17.21
CA ALA A 61 -3.11 -2.29 -17.58
C ALA A 61 -2.98 -3.78 -17.26
N MET A 62 -3.36 -4.20 -16.04
CA MET A 62 -3.32 -5.60 -15.64
C MET A 62 -4.25 -6.47 -16.50
N ALA A 63 -5.46 -6.00 -16.79
CA ALA A 63 -6.41 -6.72 -17.66
C ALA A 63 -5.96 -6.82 -19.13
N ALA A 64 -5.16 -5.86 -19.61
CA ALA A 64 -4.55 -5.93 -20.93
C ALA A 64 -3.39 -6.94 -20.95
N LEU A 65 -2.51 -6.88 -19.95
CA LEU A 65 -1.35 -7.78 -19.81
C LEU A 65 -1.76 -9.24 -19.55
N ASP A 66 -2.89 -9.46 -18.89
CA ASP A 66 -3.50 -10.79 -18.71
C ASP A 66 -3.87 -11.48 -20.03
N ARG A 67 -3.97 -10.73 -21.13
CA ARG A 67 -4.26 -11.27 -22.47
C ARG A 67 -3.05 -11.22 -23.40
N ASP A 68 -1.93 -10.67 -22.95
CA ASP A 68 -0.74 -10.50 -23.77
C ASP A 68 0.15 -11.76 -23.69
N PRO A 69 0.38 -12.48 -24.80
CA PRO A 69 1.18 -13.70 -24.78
C PRO A 69 2.66 -13.46 -24.46
N VAL A 70 3.19 -12.25 -24.70
CA VAL A 70 4.54 -11.86 -24.29
C VAL A 70 4.61 -11.79 -22.77
N ASN A 71 3.61 -11.16 -22.14
CA ASN A 71 3.51 -11.12 -20.69
C ASN A 71 3.37 -12.54 -20.12
N HIS A 72 2.53 -13.41 -20.70
CA HIS A 72 2.41 -14.80 -20.22
C HIS A 72 3.73 -15.56 -20.22
N ARG A 73 4.51 -15.47 -21.31
CA ARG A 73 5.85 -16.10 -21.38
C ARG A 73 6.78 -15.57 -20.30
N TRP A 74 6.75 -14.26 -20.07
CA TRP A 74 7.54 -13.66 -19.00
C TRP A 74 7.10 -14.13 -17.62
N GLN A 75 5.80 -14.22 -17.38
CA GLN A 75 5.22 -14.63 -16.09
C GLN A 75 5.53 -16.09 -15.76
N GLU A 76 5.47 -16.98 -16.75
CA GLU A 76 5.92 -18.37 -16.61
C GLU A 76 7.42 -18.46 -16.27
N PHE A 77 8.24 -17.63 -16.89
CA PHE A 77 9.68 -17.58 -16.64
C PHE A 77 10.00 -17.02 -15.25
N ILE A 78 9.46 -15.84 -14.91
CA ILE A 78 9.79 -15.15 -13.66
C ILE A 78 9.11 -15.78 -12.44
N GLY A 79 7.99 -16.49 -12.62
CA GLY A 79 7.32 -17.30 -11.58
C GLY A 79 8.18 -18.44 -11.02
N ARG A 80 9.33 -18.74 -11.65
CA ARG A 80 10.35 -19.65 -11.10
C ARG A 80 11.13 -19.03 -9.94
N TYR A 81 11.11 -17.71 -9.82
CA TYR A 81 11.82 -16.94 -8.78
C TYR A 81 10.87 -16.39 -7.72
N VAL A 82 9.65 -15.99 -8.12
CA VAL A 82 8.64 -15.42 -7.23
C VAL A 82 7.77 -16.52 -6.62
N ASP A 83 7.55 -16.45 -5.31
CA ASP A 83 6.71 -17.37 -4.54
C ASP A 83 5.23 -16.91 -4.58
N HIS A 84 4.96 -15.67 -4.16
CA HIS A 84 3.63 -15.06 -4.18
C HIS A 84 3.72 -13.52 -4.09
N PHE A 85 2.58 -12.84 -4.29
CA PHE A 85 2.37 -11.44 -3.91
C PHE A 85 1.69 -11.35 -2.54
N GLU A 86 1.98 -10.32 -1.77
CA GLU A 86 1.30 -10.01 -0.50
C GLU A 86 0.29 -8.87 -0.67
N THR A 87 -0.82 -8.97 0.05
CA THR A 87 -1.85 -7.93 0.21
C THR A 87 -1.52 -6.99 1.37
N THR A 88 -2.29 -5.92 1.51
CA THR A 88 -2.07 -4.90 2.55
C THR A 88 -2.14 -5.45 3.99
N ASP A 89 -2.86 -6.56 4.19
CA ASP A 89 -2.97 -7.26 5.47
C ASP A 89 -1.86 -8.32 5.68
N GLY A 90 -0.91 -8.46 4.75
CA GLY A 90 0.18 -9.45 4.79
C GLY A 90 -0.24 -10.87 4.41
N SER A 91 -1.44 -11.04 3.84
CA SER A 91 -1.89 -12.32 3.29
C SER A 91 -1.39 -12.50 1.85
N PRO A 92 -1.30 -13.73 1.32
CA PRO A 92 -1.05 -13.92 -0.10
C PRO A 92 -2.20 -13.34 -0.95
N ALA A 93 -1.87 -12.57 -1.97
CA ALA A 93 -2.83 -11.98 -2.90
C ALA A 93 -3.43 -13.03 -3.83
N ALA A 94 -4.77 -12.97 -4.00
CA ALA A 94 -5.41 -13.55 -5.17
C ALA A 94 -5.06 -12.70 -6.40
N ALA A 95 -4.88 -13.34 -7.56
CA ALA A 95 -4.26 -12.76 -8.75
C ALA A 95 -4.81 -11.38 -9.20
N SER A 96 -3.97 -10.66 -9.96
CA SER A 96 -4.21 -9.40 -10.71
C SER A 96 -4.43 -8.12 -9.88
N GLU A 97 -5.67 -7.65 -9.73
CA GLU A 97 -5.97 -6.30 -9.26
C GLU A 97 -5.83 -6.13 -7.74
N ARG A 98 -5.97 -7.22 -6.98
CA ARG A 98 -5.86 -7.20 -5.51
C ARG A 98 -4.42 -7.14 -5.01
N MET A 99 -3.44 -7.15 -5.91
CA MET A 99 -2.03 -7.04 -5.58
C MET A 99 -1.62 -5.61 -5.18
N ALA A 100 -2.43 -4.60 -5.53
CA ALA A 100 -2.18 -3.21 -5.16
C ALA A 100 -2.26 -3.03 -3.63
N LEU A 101 -1.19 -2.50 -3.04
CA LEU A 101 -1.17 -2.11 -1.64
C LEU A 101 -1.94 -0.80 -1.43
N GLY A 102 -2.70 -0.74 -0.34
CA GLY A 102 -3.38 0.48 0.08
C GLY A 102 -2.39 1.52 0.57
N GLU A 103 -2.45 2.73 0.02
CA GLU A 103 -1.70 3.86 0.54
C GLU A 103 -2.23 4.25 1.93
N VAL A 104 -1.31 4.38 2.89
CA VAL A 104 -1.66 4.76 4.26
C VAL A 104 -1.57 6.28 4.45
N TRP A 105 -0.56 6.92 3.83
CA TRP A 105 -0.28 8.33 4.05
C TRP A 105 0.72 8.91 3.03
N GLU A 106 0.51 10.16 2.62
CA GLU A 106 1.48 10.96 1.85
C GLU A 106 1.69 12.34 2.50
N LEU A 107 2.96 12.69 2.79
CA LEU A 107 3.34 13.97 3.37
C LEU A 107 2.86 15.16 2.54
N ARG A 108 3.06 15.11 1.21
CA ARG A 108 2.72 16.22 0.30
C ARG A 108 1.22 16.46 0.24
N ALA A 109 0.43 15.39 0.17
CA ALA A 109 -1.03 15.50 0.21
C ALA A 109 -1.51 16.14 1.52
N GLN A 110 -0.94 15.74 2.66
CA GLN A 110 -1.31 16.33 3.95
C GLN A 110 -0.88 17.81 4.06
N ALA A 111 0.33 18.14 3.60
CA ALA A 111 0.83 19.52 3.62
C ALA A 111 -0.03 20.45 2.77
N ALA A 112 -0.36 20.05 1.54
CA ALA A 112 -1.22 20.83 0.64
C ALA A 112 -2.62 21.07 1.25
N ALA A 113 -3.23 20.03 1.84
CA ALA A 113 -4.53 20.18 2.51
C ALA A 113 -4.47 21.15 3.71
N ALA A 114 -3.33 21.23 4.41
CA ALA A 114 -3.14 22.16 5.51
C ALA A 114 -2.96 23.61 5.04
N GLU A 115 -2.29 23.81 3.90
CA GLU A 115 -2.14 25.12 3.23
C GLU A 115 -3.49 25.65 2.75
N ASP A 116 -4.27 24.84 2.03
CA ASP A 116 -5.62 25.19 1.56
C ASP A 116 -6.56 25.56 2.73
N ALA A 117 -6.48 24.82 3.84
CA ALA A 117 -7.25 25.10 5.05
C ALA A 117 -6.78 26.37 5.80
N GLY A 118 -5.54 26.83 5.55
CA GLY A 118 -5.00 28.08 6.07
C GLY A 118 -5.54 29.29 5.30
N ASP A 119 -5.51 29.23 3.97
CA ASP A 119 -5.98 30.29 3.08
C ASP A 119 -7.51 30.52 3.19
N ALA A 120 -8.29 29.46 3.39
CA ALA A 120 -9.72 29.58 3.66
C ALA A 120 -10.04 30.32 4.97
N ARG A 121 -9.15 30.28 5.97
CA ARG A 121 -9.33 30.96 7.26
C ARG A 121 -8.95 32.44 7.24
N THR A 122 -8.03 32.85 6.36
CA THR A 122 -7.59 34.25 6.22
C THR A 122 -8.47 35.07 5.27
N GLY A 123 -9.26 34.44 4.38
CA GLY A 123 -10.20 35.13 3.47
C GLY A 123 -11.52 35.60 4.10
N GLY A 124 -11.77 35.33 5.39
CA GLY A 124 -13.05 35.55 6.07
C GLY A 124 -13.16 36.76 7.00
N SER A 125 -12.22 37.72 6.97
CA SER A 125 -12.29 38.93 7.81
C SER A 125 -12.69 40.17 7.02
N GLY A 126 -13.91 40.16 6.49
CA GLY A 126 -14.56 41.32 5.86
C GLY A 126 -15.87 41.66 6.58
N GLY A 127 -15.77 42.41 7.68
CA GLY A 127 -16.86 43.22 8.24
C GLY A 127 -17.90 42.50 9.10
N LEU A 128 -17.72 42.54 10.42
CA LEU A 128 -18.84 42.59 11.37
C LEU A 128 -18.44 43.54 12.51
N ASP A 129 -19.08 44.70 12.50
CA ASP A 129 -19.04 45.73 13.51
C ASP A 129 -19.32 45.15 14.90
N ARG A 130 -18.47 45.50 15.87
CA ARG A 130 -18.73 45.33 17.30
C ARG A 130 -19.40 46.59 17.84
N PRO A 131 -20.40 46.44 18.72
CA PRO A 131 -20.56 47.33 19.86
C PRO A 131 -20.15 46.64 21.16
N GLY A 132 -19.64 47.46 22.08
CA GLY A 132 -19.02 47.10 23.36
C GLY A 132 -19.98 46.63 24.47
N PRO A 133 -19.46 46.48 25.70
CA PRO A 133 -19.90 45.45 26.63
C PRO A 133 -20.81 45.98 27.74
N ASP A 134 -21.65 45.09 28.30
CA ASP A 134 -22.15 45.22 29.66
C ASP A 134 -22.09 43.88 30.41
N ARG A 135 -21.62 43.97 31.66
CA ARG A 135 -21.55 42.94 32.71
C ARG A 135 -22.20 43.59 33.96
N PRO A 136 -22.51 42.90 35.10
CA PRO A 136 -22.22 41.51 35.46
C PRO A 136 -23.36 40.77 36.22
N GLY A 137 -23.21 39.45 36.44
CA GLY A 137 -24.04 38.65 37.36
C GLY A 137 -23.28 37.45 37.92
N ARG A 138 -23.35 37.26 39.24
CA ARG A 138 -22.48 36.44 40.11
C ARG A 138 -22.84 34.94 40.13
N GLY A 139 -21.85 34.09 40.48
CA GLY A 139 -22.12 32.77 41.09
C GLY A 139 -21.01 31.72 40.92
N ARG A 140 -20.30 31.40 42.02
CA ARG A 140 -19.48 30.19 42.30
C ARG A 140 -19.98 29.63 43.65
N PRO A 141 -19.62 28.42 44.17
CA PRO A 141 -18.56 27.45 43.79
C PRO A 141 -19.09 25.98 43.67
N GLY A 142 -18.33 24.99 43.16
CA GLY A 142 -17.37 24.15 43.89
C GLY A 142 -17.74 22.63 43.80
N PRO A 143 -16.80 21.68 43.99
CA PRO A 143 -16.77 20.41 43.22
C PRO A 143 -17.05 19.13 44.04
N ASP A 144 -17.27 18.00 43.35
CA ASP A 144 -17.08 16.66 43.92
C ASP A 144 -16.36 15.70 42.94
N ARG A 145 -15.37 15.00 43.47
CA ARG A 145 -14.59 13.89 42.89
C ARG A 145 -14.88 12.65 43.74
N SER A 146 -15.29 11.53 43.15
CA SER A 146 -14.83 10.19 43.57
C SER A 146 -15.39 9.03 42.73
N GLY A 147 -14.59 7.95 42.61
CA GLY A 147 -15.01 6.58 42.23
C GLY A 147 -14.34 6.03 40.96
N ARG A 148 -13.06 5.63 40.97
CA ARG A 148 -12.52 4.27 41.24
C ARG A 148 -13.13 3.11 40.43
N GLY A 149 -12.27 2.38 39.70
CA GLY A 149 -12.51 0.98 39.31
C GLY A 149 -11.57 0.45 38.19
N ARG A 150 -10.45 -0.20 38.56
CA ARG A 150 -9.79 -1.29 37.78
C ARG A 150 -10.25 -2.62 38.40
N PRO A 151 -10.31 -3.76 37.67
CA PRO A 151 -9.15 -4.65 37.44
C PRO A 151 -9.08 -5.18 35.97
N ALA A 152 -7.94 -5.45 35.34
CA ALA A 152 -6.97 -6.56 35.44
C ALA A 152 -7.49 -7.95 34.98
N SER A 153 -6.87 -8.50 33.91
CA SER A 153 -6.76 -9.92 33.45
C SER A 153 -6.81 -9.95 31.91
N GLY A 154 -6.12 -10.78 31.12
CA GLY A 154 -5.11 -11.83 31.33
C GLY A 154 -4.31 -11.95 30.00
N SER A 155 -3.02 -12.29 30.04
CA SER A 155 -2.48 -13.62 29.75
C SER A 155 -2.78 -14.19 28.35
N GLY A 156 -1.72 -14.44 27.59
CA GLY A 156 -1.60 -15.63 26.75
C GLY A 156 -1.73 -15.38 25.24
N GLY A 157 -0.69 -15.73 24.50
CA GLY A 157 -0.78 -15.88 23.05
C GLY A 157 0.52 -15.63 22.30
N ALA A 158 1.55 -16.41 22.59
CA ALA A 158 2.66 -16.57 21.65
C ALA A 158 2.10 -17.20 20.36
N TYR A 159 2.02 -16.44 19.26
CA TYR A 159 1.73 -16.99 17.95
C TYR A 159 2.97 -17.72 17.42
N SER A 160 3.10 -18.97 17.85
CA SER A 160 3.91 -19.96 17.15
C SER A 160 3.09 -20.47 15.98
N TYR A 161 3.48 -20.14 14.74
CA TYR A 161 3.03 -20.87 13.56
C TYR A 161 4.23 -21.60 12.96
N ARG A 162 4.52 -22.76 13.55
CA ARG A 162 5.36 -23.78 12.94
C ARG A 162 4.46 -24.62 12.03
N SER A 163 4.86 -24.70 10.77
CA SER A 163 4.58 -25.80 9.83
C SER A 163 3.14 -25.98 9.34
N LEU A 164 2.88 -25.44 8.15
CA LEU A 164 2.11 -26.16 7.14
C LEU A 164 2.93 -26.22 5.84
N ARG A 165 3.73 -27.29 5.72
CA ARG A 165 4.11 -27.82 4.40
C ARG A 165 2.82 -28.30 3.74
N ARG A 166 2.36 -27.61 2.70
CA ARG A 166 1.35 -28.14 1.78
C ARG A 166 1.79 -27.93 0.34
N SER A 167 1.95 -29.07 -0.33
CA SER A 167 1.73 -29.34 -1.75
C SER A 167 2.51 -28.54 -2.80
N LEU A 168 3.54 -29.18 -3.34
CA LEU A 168 4.37 -28.75 -4.49
C LEU A 168 3.66 -28.90 -5.86
N SER A 169 2.35 -28.64 -5.97
CA SER A 169 1.61 -28.90 -7.22
C SER A 169 0.64 -27.81 -7.70
N SER A 170 0.67 -26.60 -7.12
CA SER A 170 -0.22 -25.47 -7.54
C SER A 170 0.50 -24.36 -8.31
N GLN A 171 1.64 -24.65 -8.96
CA GLN A 171 2.54 -23.62 -9.52
C GLN A 171 2.04 -22.93 -10.82
N CYS A 172 0.78 -23.11 -11.23
CA CYS A 172 0.26 -22.54 -12.47
C CYS A 172 -1.19 -21.98 -12.36
N GLU A 173 -1.65 -21.61 -11.16
CA GLU A 173 -2.95 -20.95 -10.95
C GLU A 173 -2.75 -19.48 -10.54
N TRP A 174 -1.90 -18.77 -11.27
CA TRP A 174 -1.61 -17.34 -11.05
C TRP A 174 -2.29 -16.44 -12.08
N TRP A 175 -3.37 -16.93 -12.71
CA TRP A 175 -4.35 -16.21 -13.53
C TRP A 175 -5.71 -16.89 -13.37
#